data_AF-A0A2H6FKK5-F1
#
_entry.id   AF-A0A2H6FKK5-F1
#
_cell.length_a   1.000
_cell.length_b   1.000
_cell.length_c   1.000
_cell.angle_alpha   90.00
_cell.angle_beta   90.00
_cell.angle_gamma   90.00
#
_symmetry.space_group_name_H-M   'P 1'
#
loop_
_entity.id
_entity.type
_entity.pdbx_description
1 polymer ?
#
loop_
_entity_poly.entity_id
_entity_poly.type
_entity_poly.pdbx_seq_one_letter_code
_entity_poly.pdbx_strand_id
1 'polypeptide(L)'
;MTVISKEKVKDMYYANLMYEYHRVSEKIRLFEKKYAMSFDEFEKGLKGSEKEDIEKWDDYMEWKGYKKVLQRLTKEKKELEVGDYKVY
;
A
#
# COMPACT_ATOMS: atom_id res chain seq x y z
N MET A 1 -22.37 26.80 -11.36
CA MET A 1 -22.39 25.86 -10.22
C MET A 1 -22.28 24.46 -10.81
N THR A 2 -21.11 23.83 -10.76
CA THR A 2 -20.88 22.55 -11.44
C THR A 2 -21.58 21.44 -10.66
N VAL A 3 -22.67 20.91 -11.19
CA VAL A 3 -23.35 19.74 -10.63
C VAL A 3 -22.52 18.52 -11.03
N ILE A 4 -21.53 18.18 -10.21
CA ILE A 4 -20.79 16.92 -10.38
C ILE A 4 -21.74 15.80 -9.92
N SER A 5 -22.10 14.88 -10.82
CA SER A 5 -22.93 13.74 -10.45
C SER A 5 -22.20 12.88 -9.42
N LYS A 6 -22.92 12.40 -8.39
CA LYS A 6 -22.35 11.53 -7.34
C LYS A 6 -21.61 10.31 -7.92
N GLU A 7 -22.08 9.82 -9.07
CA GLU A 7 -21.47 8.71 -9.82
C GLU A 7 -20.08 9.07 -10.38
N LYS A 8 -19.90 10.27 -10.96
CA LYS A 8 -18.59 10.71 -11.46
C LYS A 8 -17.57 10.90 -10.34
N VAL A 9 -18.02 11.37 -9.17
CA VAL A 9 -17.15 11.46 -7.98
C VAL A 9 -16.72 10.07 -7.52
N LYS A 10 -17.65 9.09 -7.55
CA LYS A 10 -17.38 7.69 -7.20
C LYS A 10 -16.35 7.05 -8.14
N ASP A 11 -16.52 7.21 -9.45
CA ASP A 11 -15.59 6.66 -10.44
C ASP A 11 -14.19 7.27 -10.32
N MET A 12 -14.12 8.59 -10.08
CA MET A 12 -12.84 9.28 -9.87
C MET A 12 -12.15 8.82 -8.57
N TYR A 13 -12.90 8.62 -7.50
CA TYR A 13 -12.37 8.10 -6.24
C TYR A 13 -11.86 6.66 -6.40
N TYR A 14 -12.62 5.80 -7.08
CA TYR A 14 -12.20 4.42 -7.36
C TYR A 14 -10.95 4.37 -8.24
N ALA A 15 -10.87 5.22 -9.27
CA ALA A 15 -9.69 5.34 -10.13
C ALA A 15 -8.45 5.77 -9.32
N ASN A 16 -8.58 6.75 -8.44
CA ASN A 16 -7.49 7.18 -7.55
C ASN A 16 -7.06 6.07 -6.59
N LEU A 17 -8.02 5.35 -6.01
CA LEU A 17 -7.74 4.22 -5.12
C LEU A 17 -6.95 3.12 -5.85
N MET A 18 -7.38 2.77 -7.07
CA MET A 18 -6.70 1.78 -7.90
C MET A 18 -5.31 2.24 -8.33
N TYR A 19 -5.14 3.52 -8.64
CA TYR A 19 -3.84 4.11 -8.96
C TYR A 19 -2.87 4.03 -7.78
N GLU A 20 -3.28 4.47 -6.59
CA GLU A 20 -2.45 4.40 -5.38
C GLU A 20 -2.16 2.94 -5.01
N TYR A 21 -3.13 2.03 -5.17
CA TYR A 21 -2.93 0.60 -4.95
C TYR A 21 -1.83 0.05 -5.86
N HIS A 22 -1.91 0.33 -7.16
CA HIS A 22 -0.92 -0.12 -8.12
C HIS A 22 0.46 0.46 -7.81
N ARG A 23 0.53 1.76 -7.53
CA ARG A 23 1.78 2.46 -7.19
C ARG A 23 2.47 1.86 -5.96
N VAL A 24 1.72 1.61 -4.89
CA VAL A 24 2.23 1.03 -3.64
C VAL A 24 2.62 -0.44 -3.84
N SER A 25 1.84 -1.20 -4.60
CA SER A 25 2.16 -2.59 -4.95
C SER A 25 3.46 -2.69 -5.73
N GLU A 26 3.68 -1.80 -6.72
CA GLU A 26 4.93 -1.78 -7.48
C GLU A 26 6.13 -1.39 -6.61
N LYS A 27 5.96 -0.46 -5.66
CA LYS A 27 7.00 -0.14 -4.68
C LYS A 27 7.40 -1.34 -3.83
N ILE A 28 6.42 -2.09 -3.33
CA ILE A 28 6.67 -3.35 -2.60
C ILE A 28 7.42 -4.36 -3.48
N ARG A 29 6.99 -4.52 -4.74
CA ARG A 29 7.62 -5.43 -5.69
C ARG A 29 9.08 -5.05 -6.00
N LEU A 30 9.41 -3.76 -6.03
CA LEU A 30 10.78 -3.29 -6.19
C LEU A 30 11.67 -3.69 -5.01
N PHE A 31 11.16 -3.64 -3.77
CA PHE A 31 11.89 -4.14 -2.62
C PHE A 31 12.05 -5.66 -2.65
N GLU A 32 11.00 -6.41 -3.00
CA GLU A 32 11.08 -7.87 -3.18
C GLU A 32 12.13 -8.23 -4.24
N LYS A 33 12.24 -7.44 -5.31
CA LYS A 33 13.27 -7.61 -6.33
C LYS A 33 14.66 -7.19 -5.86
N LYS A 34 14.78 -6.10 -5.08
CA LYS A 34 16.06 -5.61 -4.51
C LYS A 34 16.68 -6.67 -3.60
N TYR A 35 15.88 -7.32 -2.77
CA TYR A 35 16.34 -8.30 -1.79
C TYR A 35 16.13 -9.77 -2.20
N ALA A 36 15.43 -10.02 -3.30
CA ALA A 36 15.07 -11.37 -3.79
C ALA A 36 14.39 -12.25 -2.73
N MET A 37 13.63 -11.64 -1.83
CA MET A 37 12.95 -12.31 -0.71
C MET A 37 11.64 -11.58 -0.38
N SER A 38 10.77 -12.24 0.37
CA SER A 38 9.55 -11.63 0.89
C SER A 38 9.85 -10.66 2.04
N PHE A 39 8.92 -9.74 2.32
CA PHE A 39 9.01 -8.83 3.46
C PHE A 39 9.20 -9.57 4.80
N ASP A 40 8.51 -10.69 4.99
CA ASP A 40 8.57 -11.49 6.21
C ASP A 40 9.95 -12.16 6.40
N GLU A 41 10.57 -12.62 5.30
CA GLU A 41 11.94 -13.15 5.33
C GLU A 41 12.95 -12.05 5.60
N PHE A 42 12.78 -10.88 4.96
CA PHE A 42 13.62 -9.71 5.18
C PHE A 42 13.57 -9.24 6.64
N GLU A 43 12.37 -9.16 7.23
CA GLU A 43 12.20 -8.76 8.63
C GLU A 43 12.89 -9.74 9.60
N LYS A 44 12.77 -11.05 9.36
CA LYS A 44 13.43 -12.07 10.17
C LYS A 44 14.95 -11.98 10.08
N GLY A 45 15.48 -11.79 8.86
CA GLY A 45 16.91 -11.62 8.63
C GLY A 45 17.46 -10.35 9.27
N LEU A 46 16.71 -9.24 9.22
CA LEU A 46 17.11 -7.97 9.81
C LEU A 46 17.17 -8.05 11.34
N LYS A 47 16.16 -8.64 11.99
CA LYS A 47 16.10 -8.80 13.46
C LYS A 47 17.11 -9.80 14.01
N GLY A 48 17.54 -10.77 13.19
CA GLY A 48 18.55 -11.77 13.55
C GLY A 48 19.99 -11.36 13.25
N SER A 49 20.20 -10.18 12.64
CA SER A 49 21.54 -9.70 12.28
C SER A 49 22.22 -9.05 13.48
N GLU A 50 23.43 -9.51 13.82
CA GLU A 50 24.26 -8.88 14.87
C GLU A 50 24.85 -7.53 14.41
N LYS A 51 24.91 -7.27 13.10
CA LYS A 51 25.33 -5.98 12.54
C LYS A 51 24.12 -5.14 12.17
N GLU A 52 24.04 -3.96 12.76
CA GLU A 52 23.10 -2.91 12.35
C GLU A 52 23.53 -2.34 11.01
N ASP A 53 22.73 -2.62 9.99
CA ASP A 53 22.85 -2.06 8.65
C ASP A 53 21.78 -0.98 8.50
N ILE A 54 22.19 0.28 8.64
CA ILE A 54 21.30 1.44 8.65
C ILE A 54 20.49 1.52 7.35
N GLU A 55 21.10 1.18 6.21
CA GLU A 55 20.43 1.20 4.91
C GLU A 55 19.30 0.16 4.87
N LYS A 56 19.55 -1.06 5.35
CA LYS A 56 18.49 -2.09 5.44
C LYS A 56 17.40 -1.73 6.42
N TRP A 57 17.72 -1.02 7.51
CA TRP A 57 16.71 -0.54 8.45
C TRP A 57 15.84 0.57 7.84
N ASP A 58 16.42 1.47 7.06
CA ASP A 58 15.67 2.49 6.32
C ASP A 58 14.73 1.85 5.29
N ASP A 59 15.28 0.94 4.47
CA ASP A 59 14.51 0.15 3.49
C ASP A 59 13.39 -0.67 4.16
N TYR A 60 13.65 -1.25 5.35
CA TYR A 60 12.64 -1.95 6.15
C TYR A 60 11.50 -1.02 6.57
N MET A 61 11.83 0.16 7.07
CA MET A 61 10.84 1.12 7.54
C MET A 61 9.98 1.64 6.38
N GLU A 62 10.58 1.93 5.23
CA GLU A 62 9.86 2.32 4.01
C GLU A 62 8.96 1.17 3.52
N TRP A 63 9.49 -0.05 3.40
CA TRP A 63 8.72 -1.20 2.94
C TRP A 63 7.56 -1.54 3.88
N LYS A 64 7.77 -1.49 5.20
CA LYS A 64 6.71 -1.65 6.21
C LYS A 64 5.64 -0.57 6.08
N GLY A 65 6.04 0.66 5.78
CA GLY A 65 5.13 1.77 5.48
C GLY A 65 4.22 1.44 4.29
N TYR A 66 4.80 1.03 3.16
CA TYR A 66 4.02 0.63 1.99
C TYR A 66 3.10 -0.55 2.27
N LYS A 67 3.52 -1.56 3.03
CA LYS A 67 2.65 -2.69 3.40
C LYS A 67 1.42 -2.24 4.18
N LYS A 68 1.57 -1.28 5.12
CA LYS A 68 0.44 -0.69 5.85
C LYS A 68 -0.49 0.10 4.93
N VAL A 69 0.06 0.88 4.02
CA VAL A 69 -0.74 1.63 3.03
C VAL A 69 -1.50 0.66 2.13
N LEU A 70 -0.86 -0.41 1.64
CA LEU A 70 -1.49 -1.44 0.83
C LEU A 70 -2.64 -2.13 1.58
N GLN A 71 -2.45 -2.45 2.87
CA GLN A 71 -3.50 -3.02 3.72
C GLN A 71 -4.70 -2.08 3.85
N ARG A 72 -4.44 -0.78 4.07
CA ARG A 72 -5.49 0.24 4.13
C ARG A 72 -6.24 0.35 2.81
N LEU A 73 -5.54 0.49 1.69
CA LEU A 73 -6.13 0.60 0.35
C LEU A 73 -6.93 -0.66 -0.01
N THR A 74 -6.46 -1.84 0.38
CA THR A 74 -7.18 -3.11 0.18
C THR A 74 -8.48 -3.13 0.99
N LYS A 75 -8.46 -2.60 2.22
CA LYS A 75 -9.65 -2.49 3.07
C LYS A 75 -10.64 -1.50 2.48
N GLU A 76 -10.19 -0.30 2.10
CA GLU A 76 -11.02 0.72 1.43
C GLU A 76 -11.63 0.18 0.13
N LYS A 77 -10.86 -0.59 -0.65
CA LYS A 77 -11.37 -1.24 -1.87
C LYS A 77 -12.48 -2.25 -1.57
N LYS A 78 -12.29 -3.11 -0.56
CA LYS A 78 -13.31 -4.09 -0.15
C LYS A 78 -14.56 -3.41 0.37
N GLU A 79 -14.41 -2.35 1.15
CA GLU A 79 -15.55 -1.55 1.61
C GLU A 79 -16.32 -0.98 0.40
N LEU A 80 -15.62 -0.42 -0.62
CA LEU A 80 -16.20 0.10 -1.88
C LEU A 80 -16.94 -0.96 -2.68
N GLU A 81 -16.47 -2.20 -2.66
CA GLU A 81 -17.07 -3.34 -3.37
C GLU A 81 -18.27 -3.95 -2.64
N VAL A 82 -18.28 -3.94 -1.29
CA VAL A 82 -19.34 -4.56 -0.47
C VAL A 82 -20.56 -3.65 -0.27
N GLY A 83 -20.42 -2.33 -0.42
CA GLY A 83 -21.57 -1.44 -0.62
C GLY A 83 -22.34 -1.03 0.63
N ASP A 84 -21.72 -0.24 1.52
CA ASP A 84 -22.46 0.62 2.43
C ASP A 84 -21.63 1.87 2.80
N TYR A 85 -21.63 2.88 1.92
CA TYR A 85 -21.04 4.17 2.25
C TYR A 85 -22.13 5.12 2.71
N LYS A 86 -22.18 5.37 4.02
CA LYS A 86 -22.76 6.60 4.55
C LYS A 86 -21.90 7.78 4.10
N VAL A 87 -22.33 8.41 3.01
CA VAL A 87 -21.89 9.76 2.67
C VAL A 87 -22.56 10.69 3.67
N TYR A 88 -21.79 11.18 4.65
CA TYR A 88 -22.20 12.30 5.51
C TYR A 88 -22.03 13.62 4.77
#